data_AF-A0A1H0REN3-F1
#
_entry.id   AF-A0A1H0REN3-F1
#
_cell.length_a   1.000
_cell.length_b   1.000
_cell.length_c   1.000
_cell.angle_alpha   90.00
_cell.angle_beta   90.00
_cell.angle_gamma   90.00
#
_symmetry.space_group_name_H-M   'P 1'
#
loop_
_entity.id
_entity.type
_entity.pdbx_description
1 polymer ?
#
loop_
_entity_poly.entity_id
_entity_poly.type
_entity_poly.pdbx_seq_one_letter_code
_entity_poly.pdbx_strand_id
1 'polypeptide(L)' 'MKSPTKGRHRLTFADLAKVRCMVCDRDKPAEGARPFRACHVCADCVRLVTQRAADRVNTADQTS' A
#
# COMPACT_ATOMS: atom_id res chain seq x y z
N MET A 1 7.95 -38.95 -13.26
CA MET A 1 7.66 -37.81 -14.14
C MET A 1 7.93 -36.52 -13.35
N LYS A 2 8.82 -35.64 -13.81
CA LYS A 2 9.16 -34.37 -13.13
C LYS A 2 8.05 -33.34 -13.41
N SER A 3 7.45 -32.77 -12.37
CA SER A 3 6.39 -31.77 -12.48
C SER A 3 6.88 -30.50 -13.22
N PRO A 4 6.17 -30.02 -14.26
CA PRO A 4 6.54 -28.81 -14.97
C PRO A 4 5.97 -27.60 -14.24
N THR A 5 6.59 -27.21 -13.14
CA THR A 5 6.27 -25.93 -12.48
C THR A 5 7.55 -25.13 -12.21
N LYS A 6 8.44 -25.13 -13.20
CA LYS A 6 9.61 -24.26 -13.23
C LYS A 6 9.18 -22.91 -13.82
N GLY A 7 9.03 -21.90 -12.96
CA GLY A 7 9.04 -20.51 -13.39
C GLY A 7 7.71 -19.77 -13.50
N ARG A 8 6.71 -20.05 -12.66
CA ARG A 8 5.67 -19.02 -12.45
C ARG A 8 6.33 -17.83 -11.76
N HIS A 9 6.61 -16.77 -12.53
CA HIS A 9 6.95 -15.46 -11.99
C HIS A 9 5.92 -15.15 -10.90
N ARG A 10 6.38 -15.01 -9.65
CA ARG A 10 5.51 -14.49 -8.59
C ARG A 10 5.22 -13.06 -9.00
N LEU A 11 3.98 -12.80 -9.44
CA LEU A 11 3.50 -11.44 -9.65
C LEU A 11 3.77 -10.68 -8.35
N THR A 12 4.70 -9.75 -8.43
CA THR A 12 5.02 -8.84 -7.34
C THR A 12 4.02 -7.70 -7.38
N PHE A 13 3.89 -6.97 -6.27
CA PHE A 13 2.98 -5.83 -6.21
C PHE A 13 3.36 -4.72 -7.21
N ALA A 14 4.64 -4.63 -7.59
CA ALA A 14 5.12 -3.73 -8.64
C ALA A 14 4.60 -4.12 -10.05
N ASP A 15 4.16 -5.37 -10.23
CA ASP A 15 3.60 -5.85 -11.50
C ASP A 15 2.10 -5.53 -11.64
N LEU A 16 1.44 -5.01 -10.59
CA LEU A 16 0.03 -4.59 -10.70
C LEU A 16 -0.07 -3.28 -11.47
N ALA A 17 -0.81 -3.26 -12.57
CA ALA A 17 -1.09 -2.02 -13.30
C ALA A 17 -1.97 -1.06 -12.49
N LYS A 18 -2.91 -1.59 -11.70
CA LYS A 18 -3.87 -0.82 -10.90
C LYS A 18 -4.19 -1.53 -9.58
N VAL A 19 -4.49 -0.73 -8.57
CA VAL A 19 -4.96 -1.17 -7.25
C VAL A 19 -6.25 -0.44 -6.90
N ARG A 20 -7.16 -1.13 -6.21
CA ARG A 20 -8.37 -0.51 -5.66
C ARG A 20 -8.08 -0.03 -4.24
N CYS A 21 -8.15 1.30 -4.03
CA CYS A 21 -7.87 1.88 -2.74
C CYS A 21 -9.02 1.63 -1.75
N MET A 22 -8.74 1.03 -0.59
CA MET A 22 -9.77 0.79 0.45
C MET A 22 -10.33 2.08 1.08
N VAL A 23 -9.63 3.21 0.95
CA VAL A 23 -10.01 4.48 1.60
C VAL A 23 -10.94 5.29 0.73
N CYS A 24 -10.63 5.41 -0.57
CA CYS A 24 -11.37 6.24 -1.51
C CYS A 24 -12.15 5.44 -2.56
N ASP A 25 -12.10 4.10 -2.46
CA ASP A 25 -12.78 3.12 -3.31
C ASP A 25 -12.62 3.37 -4.82
N ARG A 26 -11.42 3.81 -5.21
CA ARG A 26 -11.06 4.13 -6.59
C ARG A 26 -9.89 3.30 -7.07
N ASP A 27 -9.95 2.90 -8.33
CA ASP A 27 -8.83 2.29 -9.02
C ASP A 27 -7.75 3.35 -9.31
N LYS A 28 -6.53 3.06 -8.89
CA LYS A 28 -5.37 3.94 -8.99
C LYS A 28 -4.18 3.13 -9.50
N PRO A 29 -3.14 3.77 -10.09
CA PRO A 29 -1.90 3.07 -10.39
C PRO A 29 -1.32 2.45 -9.11
N ALA A 30 -0.68 1.28 -9.23
CA ALA A 30 0.00 0.65 -8.09
C ALA A 30 1.25 1.42 -7.65
N GLU A 31 1.73 2.35 -8.48
CA GLU A 31 2.85 3.22 -8.18
C GLU A 31 2.59 4.02 -6.89
N GLY A 32 3.47 3.84 -5.90
CA GLY A 32 3.36 4.47 -4.58
C GLY A 32 2.21 3.94 -3.70
N ALA A 33 1.42 2.97 -4.16
CA ALA A 33 0.44 2.31 -3.32
C ALA A 33 1.14 1.42 -2.28
N ARG A 34 0.54 1.33 -1.08
CA ARG A 34 1.08 0.52 0.02
C ARG A 34 0.10 -0.60 0.37
N PRO A 35 0.58 -1.82 0.62
CA PRO A 35 -0.27 -2.88 1.14
C PRO A 35 -0.68 -2.56 2.58
N PHE A 36 -1.95 -2.80 2.90
CA PHE A 36 -2.48 -2.71 4.26
C PHE A 36 -3.33 -3.95 4.53
N ARG A 37 -2.74 -4.94 5.24
CA ARG A 37 -3.33 -6.28 5.42
C ARG A 37 -3.67 -6.92 4.06
N ALA A 38 -4.94 -7.31 3.86
CA ALA A 38 -5.47 -7.86 2.61
C ALA A 38 -5.99 -6.77 1.65
N CYS A 39 -5.84 -5.49 1.99
CA CYS A 39 -6.33 -4.33 1.24
C CYS A 39 -5.17 -3.47 0.73
N HIS A 40 -5.48 -2.49 -0.12
CA HIS A 40 -4.48 -1.61 -0.75
C HIS A 40 -4.87 -0.15 -0.52
N VAL A 41 -3.86 0.71 -0.32
CA VAL A 41 -4.07 2.15 -0.11
C VAL A 41 -3.28 2.91 -1.17
N CYS A 42 -3.93 3.81 -1.90
CA CYS A 42 -3.25 4.62 -2.91
C CYS A 42 -2.26 5.61 -2.27
N ALA A 43 -1.29 6.07 -3.06
CA ALA A 43 -0.24 7.00 -2.62
C ALA A 43 -0.79 8.26 -1.93
N ASP A 44 -1.87 8.84 -2.45
CA ASP A 44 -2.53 10.02 -1.88
C ASP A 44 -3.01 9.77 -0.45
N CYS A 45 -3.72 8.65 -0.24
CA CYS A 45 -4.24 8.27 1.07
C CYS A 45 -3.13 7.85 2.03
N VAL A 46 -2.05 7.23 1.53
CA VAL A 46 -0.85 6.94 2.32
C VAL A 46 -0.24 8.25 2.84
N ARG A 47 -0.05 9.26 1.99
CA ARG A 47 0.51 10.56 2.40
C ARG A 47 -0.32 11.21 3.51
N LEU A 48 -1.64 11.21 3.38
CA LEU A 48 -2.54 11.76 4.40
C LEU A 48 -2.43 11.02 5.74
N VAL A 49 -2.36 9.70 5.71
CA VAL A 49 -2.21 8.90 6.94
C VAL A 49 -0.84 9.13 7.58
N THR A 50 0.23 9.18 6.79
CA THR A 50 1.58 9.45 7.29
C THR A 50 1.69 10.85 7.90
N GLN A 51 1.12 11.87 7.27
CA GLN A 51 1.07 13.24 7.81
C GLN A 51 0.35 13.26 9.16
N ARG A 52 -0.87 12.72 9.22
CA ARG A 52 -1.65 12.65 10.47
C ARG A 52 -0.94 11.86 11.57
N ALA A 53 -0.19 10.81 11.22
CA ALA A 53 0.60 10.06 12.19
C ALA A 53 1.76 10.89 12.73
N ALA A 54 2.46 11.63 11.87
CA ALA A 54 3.52 12.55 12.28
C ALA A 54 3.00 13.67 13.19
N ASP A 55 1.84 14.26 12.87
CA ASP A 55 1.21 15.31 13.68
C ASP A 55 0.88 14.82 15.11
N ARG A 56 0.43 13.57 15.24
CA ARG A 56 0.14 12.95 16.54
C ARG A 56 1.40 12.75 17.38
N VAL A 57 2.51 12.33 16.76
CA VAL A 57 3.79 12.17 17.46
C VAL A 57 4.29 13.52 17.97
N ASN A 58 4.19 14.56 17.16
CA ASN A 58 4.61 15.91 17.54
C ASN A 58 3.75 16.49 18.69
N THR A 59 2.45 16.15 18.72
CA THR A 59 1.56 16.58 19.82
C THR A 59 1.84 15.82 21.12
N ALA A 60 2.24 14.54 21.05
CA ALA A 60 2.58 13.75 22.23
C ALA A 60 3.86 14.23 22.94
N ASP A 61 4.82 14.78 22.17
CA ASP A 61 6.09 15.31 22.68
C ASP A 61 5.90 16.64 23.44
N GLN A 62 4.88 17.44 23.09
CA GLN A 62 4.60 18.73 23.73
C GLN A 62 3.87 18.65 25.08
N THR A 63 3.46 17.45 25.51
CA THR A 63 2.75 17.23 26.79
C THR A 63 3.57 16.49 27.85
N SER A 64 4.87 16.30 27.64
CA SER A 64 5.77 15.67 28.62
C SER A 64 6.61 16.68 29.39
#